data_AF-A0A1M5WT79-F1
#
_entry.id   AF-A0A1M5WT79-F1
#
_cell.length_a   1.000
_cell.length_b   1.000
_cell.length_c   1.000
_cell.angle_alpha   90.00
_cell.angle_beta   90.00
_cell.angle_gamma   90.00
#
_symmetry.space_group_name_H-M   'P 1'
#
loop_
_entity.id
_entity.type
_entity.pdbx_description
1 polymer ?
#
loop_
_entity_poly.entity_id
_entity_poly.type
_entity_poly.pdbx_seq_one_letter_code
_entity_poly.pdbx_strand_id
1 'polypeptide(L)' 'MEKIKSVQLLINQFSLIIATIFFVVSCLYKNFWLILIGLGLILYTSDKIKKSKEK' A
#
# COMPACT_ATOMS: atom_id res chain seq x y z
N MET A 1 -23.78 -7.64 4.53
CA MET A 1 -22.46 -7.21 5.08
C MET A 1 -21.27 -7.57 4.18
N GLU A 2 -21.41 -8.47 3.19
CA GLU A 2 -20.32 -8.86 2.27
C GLU A 2 -19.83 -7.75 1.32
N LYS A 3 -20.71 -6.88 0.81
CA LYS A 3 -20.32 -5.80 -0.12
C LYS A 3 -19.26 -4.84 0.46
N ILE A 4 -19.31 -4.58 1.77
CA ILE A 4 -18.37 -3.65 2.43
C ILE A 4 -16.96 -4.26 2.48
N LYS A 5 -16.84 -5.57 2.75
CA LYS A 5 -15.55 -6.28 2.71
C LYS A 5 -14.92 -6.19 1.32
N SER A 6 -15.71 -6.39 0.25
CA SER A 6 -15.19 -6.31 -1.13
C SER A 6 -14.73 -4.90 -1.51
N VAL A 7 -15.46 -3.85 -1.11
CA VAL A 7 -15.06 -2.46 -1.36
C VAL A 7 -13.81 -2.09 -0.57
N GLN A 8 -13.70 -2.51 0.70
CA GLN A 8 -12.49 -2.32 1.51
C GLN A 8 -11.27 -3.00 0.88
N LEU A 9 -11.43 -4.21 0.36
CA LEU A 9 -10.37 -4.96 -0.30
C LEU A 9 -9.88 -4.24 -1.57
N LEU A 10 -10.83 -3.71 -2.36
CA LEU A 10 -10.54 -2.93 -3.56
C LEU A 10 -9.80 -1.63 -3.23
N ILE A 11 -10.26 -0.89 -2.22
CA ILE A 11 -9.61 0.34 -1.75
C ILE A 11 -8.18 0.04 -1.26
N ASN A 12 -7.98 -1.06 -0.55
CA ASN A 12 -6.65 -1.47 -0.09
C ASN A 12 -5.73 -1.83 -1.26
N GLN A 13 -6.24 -2.49 -2.30
CA GLN A 13 -5.48 -2.77 -3.53
C GLN A 13 -5.10 -1.48 -4.27
N PHE A 14 -6.02 -0.53 -4.40
CA PHE A 14 -5.73 0.78 -4.98
C PHE A 14 -4.70 1.55 -4.16
N SER A 15 -4.79 1.51 -2.83
CA SER A 15 -3.81 2.14 -1.94
C SER A 15 -2.41 1.55 -2.12
N LEU A 16 -2.31 0.23 -2.32
CA LEU A 16 -1.04 -0.43 -2.60
C LEU A 16 -0.44 0.00 -3.96
N ILE A 17 -1.28 0.13 -4.99
CA ILE A 17 -0.85 0.62 -6.32
C ILE A 17 -0.28 2.03 -6.20
N ILE A 18 -0.98 2.93 -5.50
CA ILE A 18 -0.53 4.31 -5.30
C ILE A 18 0.81 4.34 -4.53
N ALA A 19 0.94 3.55 -3.46
CA ALA A 19 2.17 3.45 -2.69
C ALA A 19 3.34 2.93 -3.54
N THR A 20 3.07 1.98 -4.45
CA THR A 20 4.06 1.43 -5.37
C THR A 20 4.52 2.49 -6.38
N ILE A 21 3.59 3.24 -6.97
CA ILE A 21 3.93 4.33 -7.90
C ILE A 21 4.77 5.40 -7.18
N PHE A 22 4.37 5.79 -5.97
CA PHE A 22 5.13 6.73 -5.14
C PHE A 22 6.56 6.23 -4.88
N PHE A 23 6.72 4.94 -4.59
CA PHE A 23 8.03 4.34 -4.38
C PHE A 23 8.89 4.35 -5.65
N VAL A 24 8.32 4.03 -6.82
CA VAL A 24 9.03 4.08 -8.11
C VAL A 24 9.49 5.51 -8.43
N VAL A 25 8.62 6.51 -8.24
CA VAL A 25 8.96 7.92 -8.41
C VAL A 25 10.06 8.32 -7.42
N SER A 26 9.95 7.92 -6.15
CA SER A 26 10.98 8.20 -5.14
C SER A 26 12.35 7.62 -5.49
N CYS A 27 12.39 6.42 -6.08
CA CYS A 27 13.59 5.80 -6.64
C CYS A 27 14.16 6.59 -7.82
N LEU A 28 13.32 7.08 -8.73
CA LEU A 28 13.72 7.94 -9.85
C LEU A 28 14.37 9.25 -9.37
N TYR A 29 13.81 9.86 -8.33
CA TYR A 29 14.38 11.04 -7.68
C TYR A 29 15.66 10.76 -6.87
N LYS A 30 16.06 9.48 -6.72
CA LYS A 30 17.20 9.02 -5.90
C LYS A 30 17.19 9.60 -4.49
N ASN A 31 16.01 9.90 -3.95
CA ASN A 31 15.88 10.52 -2.66
C ASN A 31 15.70 9.43 -1.60
N PHE A 32 16.79 9.14 -0.88
CA PHE A 32 16.86 8.05 0.09
C PHE A 32 15.74 8.09 1.14
N TRP A 33 15.37 9.30 1.59
CA TRP A 33 14.30 9.50 2.57
C TRP A 33 12.92 9.11 2.02
N LEU A 34 12.63 9.49 0.78
CA LEU A 34 11.35 9.16 0.14
C LEU A 34 11.23 7.66 -0.16
N ILE A 35 12.34 7.02 -0.52
CA ILE A 35 12.42 5.56 -0.71
C ILE A 35 12.10 4.85 0.60
N LEU A 36 12.67 5.31 1.73
CA LEU A 36 12.40 4.72 3.05
C LEU A 36 10.92 4.85 3.46
N ILE A 37 10.34 6.03 3.23
CA ILE A 37 8.92 6.29 3.51
C ILE A 37 8.03 5.42 2.62
N GLY A 38 8.34 5.31 1.32
CA GLY A 38 7.59 4.47 0.39
C GLY A 38 7.63 2.98 0.76
N LEU A 39 8.80 2.47 1.16
CA LEU A 39 8.95 1.10 1.67
C LEU A 39 8.12 0.85 2.93
N GLY A 40 8.15 1.79 3.88
CA GLY A 40 7.32 1.72 5.09
C GLY A 40 5.83 1.71 4.77
N LEU A 41 5.39 2.52 3.80
CA LEU A 41 3.99 2.59 3.38
C LEU A 41 3.53 1.28 2.71
N ILE A 42 4.37 0.69 1.87
CA ILE A 42 4.10 -0.59 1.20
C ILE A 42 3.99 -1.72 2.23
N LEU A 43 4.93 -1.79 3.19
CA LEU A 43 4.92 -2.78 4.26
C LEU A 43 3.68 -2.63 5.16
N TYR A 44 3.37 -1.40 5.57
CA TYR A 44 2.18 -1.12 6.38
C TYR A 44 0.89 -1.50 5.67
N THR A 45 0.75 -1.14 4.39
CA THR A 45 -0.43 -1.48 3.59
C THR A 45 -0.54 -2.99 3.40
N SER A 46 0.60 -3.68 3.17
CA SER A 46 0.65 -5.13 3.02
C SER A 46 0.24 -5.86 4.31
N ASP A 47 0.72 -5.41 5.46
CA ASP A 47 0.34 -5.96 6.76
C ASP A 47 -1.16 -5.77 7.02
N LYS A 48 -1.70 -4.57 6.70
CA LYS A 48 -3.12 -4.27 6.84
C LYS A 48 -3.99 -5.12 5.90
N ILE A 49 -3.54 -5.39 4.67
CA ILE A 49 -4.21 -6.31 3.74
C ILE A 49 -4.20 -7.74 4.30
N LYS A 50 -3.05 -8.22 4.80
CA LYS A 50 -2.90 -9.55 5.37
C LYS A 50 -3.83 -9.74 6.57
N LYS A 51 -3.82 -8.78 7.50
CA LYS A 51 -4.69 -8.76 8.69
C LYS A 51 -6.18 -8.67 8.34
N SER A 52 -6.51 -8.06 7.20
CA SER A 52 -7.88 -8.00 6.69
C SER A 52 -8.34 -9.29 5.99
N LYS A 53 -7.42 -10.19 5.63
CA LYS A 53 -7.73 -11.53 5.07
C LYS A 53 -7.83 -12.62 6.15
N GLU A 54 -7.18 -12.44 7.30
CA GLU A 54 -7.28 -13.36 8.46
C GLU A 54 -8.57 -13.17 9.29
N LYS A 55 -9.44 -12.21 8.95
CA LYS A 55 -10.73 -11.91 9.61
C LYS A 55 -11.91 -12.11 8.66
#